data_AF-A0A946Z9M8-F1
#
_entry.id   AF-A0A946Z9M8-F1
#
_cell.length_a   1.000
_cell.length_b   1.000
_cell.length_c   1.000
_cell.angle_alpha   90.00
_cell.angle_beta   90.00
_cell.angle_gamma   90.00
#
_symmetry.space_group_name_H-M   'P 1'
#
loop_
_entity.id
_entity.type
_entity.pdbx_description
1 polymer ?
#
loop_
_entity_poly.entity_id
_entity_poly.type
_entity_poly.pdbx_seq_one_letter_code
_entity_poly.pdbx_strand_id
1 'polypeptide(L)'
;MPRYVHPARLALPVAAMVLFILFYIIAALNYPGGSWNDPTHTGFSFWNNYLCDLLDSYAINGSQNTAKVWSRTALAILCAGLVYLWYHLPILFSRRGWATKISWSSGLLAFLAMLTLSEGTHDVSVRIAGFLGTVALITLVVELVRYEYRTLYPLGIICILIFLVNYGIYETGNGLRFLPVLQKFTFSLFFLWFFQINRILAKVNRQLYPVKP
;
A
#
# COMPACT_ATOMS: atom_id res chain seq x y z
N MET A 1 -16.04 14.50 2.80
CA MET A 1 -14.63 14.83 2.46
C MET A 1 -14.20 16.09 3.20
N PRO A 2 -13.13 16.02 4.00
CA PRO A 2 -12.63 17.12 4.85
C PRO A 2 -12.10 18.28 4.01
N ARG A 3 -12.04 19.49 4.60
CA ARG A 3 -11.51 20.69 3.94
C ARG A 3 -10.16 21.16 4.50
N TYR A 4 -9.83 20.79 5.73
CA TYR A 4 -8.60 21.20 6.44
C TYR A 4 -8.01 20.04 7.25
N VAL A 5 -6.69 20.05 7.41
CA VAL A 5 -5.95 19.16 8.33
C VAL A 5 -4.95 19.98 9.14
N HIS A 6 -4.88 19.73 10.44
CA HIS A 6 -3.82 20.33 11.24
C HIS A 6 -2.44 19.82 10.77
N PRO A 7 -1.42 20.69 10.53
CA PRO A 7 -0.13 20.28 9.98
C PRO A 7 0.55 19.12 10.71
N ALA A 8 0.46 19.06 12.04
CA ALA A 8 1.02 17.97 12.83
C ALA A 8 0.41 16.60 12.46
N ARG A 9 -0.87 16.55 12.06
CA ARG A 9 -1.55 15.30 11.71
C ARG A 9 -1.22 14.81 10.31
N LEU A 10 -0.65 15.65 9.45
CA LEU A 10 -0.14 15.25 8.12
C LEU A 10 1.17 14.45 8.20
N ALA A 11 1.79 14.35 9.38
CA ALA A 11 2.90 13.43 9.61
C ALA A 11 2.43 11.97 9.82
N LEU A 12 1.16 11.75 10.17
CA LEU A 12 0.63 10.43 10.54
C LEU A 12 0.78 9.38 9.41
N PRO A 13 0.46 9.67 8.13
CA PRO A 13 0.66 8.68 7.06
C PRO A 13 2.12 8.26 6.90
N VAL A 14 3.06 9.21 7.02
CA VAL A 14 4.49 8.92 6.89
C VAL A 14 4.98 8.13 8.10
N ALA A 15 4.55 8.49 9.31
CA ALA A 15 4.85 7.72 10.51
C ALA A 15 4.33 6.27 10.40
N ALA A 16 3.12 6.09 9.87
CA ALA A 16 2.55 4.76 9.63
C ALA A 16 3.36 3.94 8.59
N MET A 17 3.83 4.56 7.51
CA MET A 17 4.72 3.90 6.54
C MET A 17 6.05 3.46 7.19
N VAL A 18 6.65 4.32 8.02
CA VAL A 18 7.88 3.98 8.74
C VAL A 18 7.64 2.84 9.74
N LEU A 19 6.58 2.94 10.54
CA LEU A 19 6.21 1.89 11.49
C LEU A 19 5.89 0.56 10.79
N PHE A 20 5.22 0.61 9.64
CA PHE A 20 5.01 -0.59 8.82
C PHE A 20 6.33 -1.27 8.47
N ILE A 21 7.33 -0.52 8.00
CA ILE A 21 8.65 -1.08 7.66
C ILE A 21 9.30 -1.71 8.89
N LEU A 22 9.27 -1.03 10.05
CA LEU A 22 9.85 -1.54 11.28
C LEU A 22 9.18 -2.85 11.73
N PHE A 23 7.84 -2.88 11.80
CA PHE A 23 7.11 -4.08 12.19
C PHE A 23 7.26 -5.20 11.16
N TYR A 24 7.39 -4.87 9.88
CA TYR A 24 7.64 -5.85 8.83
C TYR A 24 9.03 -6.48 8.96
N ILE A 25 10.07 -5.71 9.30
CA ILE A 25 11.40 -6.24 9.61
C ILE A 25 11.34 -7.15 10.83
N ILE A 26 10.66 -6.74 11.91
CA ILE A 26 10.47 -7.58 13.10
C ILE A 26 9.77 -8.89 12.72
N ALA A 27 8.72 -8.83 11.90
CA ALA A 27 8.03 -10.02 11.41
C ALA A 27 8.98 -10.94 10.63
N ALA A 28 9.75 -10.40 9.68
CA ALA A 28 10.71 -11.17 8.89
C ALA A 28 11.79 -11.86 9.75
N LEU A 29 12.29 -11.16 10.79
CA LEU A 29 13.25 -11.72 11.75
C LEU A 29 12.66 -12.83 12.63
N ASN A 30 11.34 -12.81 12.86
CA ASN A 30 10.61 -13.82 13.64
C ASN A 30 9.95 -14.89 12.77
N TYR A 31 10.16 -14.88 11.45
CA TYR A 31 9.59 -15.88 10.56
C TYR A 31 10.42 -17.18 10.66
N PRO A 32 9.80 -18.33 10.93
CA PRO A 32 10.55 -19.54 11.28
C PRO A 32 11.20 -20.23 10.07
N GLY A 33 10.66 -20.06 8.86
CA GLY A 33 11.34 -20.49 7.63
C GLY A 33 10.45 -21.07 6.53
N GLY A 34 11.13 -21.48 5.46
CA GLY A 34 10.56 -22.01 4.24
C GLY A 34 10.19 -20.90 3.26
N SER A 35 10.41 -21.19 1.99
CA SER A 35 9.90 -20.43 0.85
C SER A 35 9.38 -21.40 -0.20
N TRP A 36 8.54 -20.94 -1.12
CA TRP A 36 7.98 -21.80 -2.17
C TRP A 36 9.04 -22.47 -3.05
N ASN A 37 10.22 -21.85 -3.19
CA ASN A 37 11.34 -22.40 -3.95
C ASN A 37 12.27 -23.28 -3.11
N ASP A 38 12.30 -23.08 -1.79
CA ASP A 38 13.10 -23.84 -0.84
C ASP A 38 12.34 -23.92 0.50
N PRO A 39 11.53 -24.97 0.69
CA PRO A 39 10.74 -25.16 1.91
C PRO A 39 11.59 -25.42 3.15
N THR A 40 12.86 -25.80 2.98
CA THR A 40 13.78 -26.11 4.09
C THR A 40 14.60 -24.92 4.55
N HIS A 41 14.56 -23.81 3.81
CA HIS A 41 15.27 -22.58 4.15
C HIS A 41 14.94 -22.10 5.57
N THR A 42 15.93 -21.88 6.41
CA THR A 42 15.71 -21.34 7.76
C THR A 42 15.46 -19.83 7.70
N GLY A 43 14.41 -19.36 8.35
CA GLY A 43 14.10 -17.92 8.39
C GLY A 43 13.54 -17.33 7.09
N PHE A 44 13.26 -16.02 7.09
CA PHE A 44 12.72 -15.31 5.93
C PHE A 44 13.78 -15.08 4.85
N SER A 45 13.47 -15.51 3.63
CA SER A 45 14.28 -15.26 2.44
C SER A 45 13.76 -14.03 1.69
N PHE A 46 14.52 -12.94 1.70
CA PHE A 46 14.15 -11.70 0.99
C PHE A 46 13.85 -11.94 -0.50
N TRP A 47 14.58 -12.84 -1.14
CA TRP A 47 14.47 -13.11 -2.57
C TRP A 47 13.34 -14.07 -2.93
N ASN A 48 12.97 -14.98 -2.03
CA ASN A 48 12.05 -16.08 -2.35
C ASN A 48 10.70 -15.99 -1.64
N ASN A 49 10.62 -15.30 -0.50
CA ASN A 49 9.35 -15.18 0.24
C ASN A 49 8.53 -13.99 -0.23
N TYR A 50 7.23 -14.20 -0.33
CA TYR A 50 6.27 -13.14 -0.50
C TYR A 50 6.09 -12.36 0.79
N LEU A 51 5.61 -11.12 0.68
CA LEU A 51 5.25 -10.36 1.88
C LEU A 51 4.04 -10.98 2.61
N CYS A 52 3.17 -11.67 1.87
CA CYS A 52 2.00 -12.33 2.43
C CYS A 52 2.32 -13.63 3.17
N ASP A 53 3.45 -14.31 2.89
CA ASP A 53 3.86 -15.51 3.64
C ASP A 53 3.96 -15.22 5.17
N LEU A 54 4.26 -13.96 5.54
CA LEU A 54 4.32 -13.56 6.94
C LEU A 54 2.95 -13.48 7.62
N LEU A 55 1.84 -13.51 6.88
CA LEU A 55 0.47 -13.35 7.38
C LEU A 55 -0.20 -14.69 7.75
N ASP A 56 0.34 -15.80 7.26
CA ASP A 56 -0.26 -17.12 7.40
C ASP A 56 -0.07 -17.71 8.78
N SER A 57 -0.94 -18.64 9.19
CA SER A 57 -0.87 -19.28 10.52
C SER A 57 0.34 -20.21 10.64
N TYR A 58 0.74 -20.81 9.53
CA TYR A 58 1.92 -21.65 9.41
C TYR A 58 2.85 -21.06 8.37
N ALA A 59 4.14 -21.16 8.62
CA ALA A 59 5.16 -20.83 7.65
C ALA A 59 5.28 -21.96 6.61
N ILE A 60 5.95 -21.68 5.49
CA ILE A 60 6.06 -22.66 4.39
C ILE A 60 6.78 -23.95 4.81
N ASN A 61 7.66 -23.89 5.81
CA ASN A 61 8.29 -25.09 6.38
C ASN A 61 7.38 -25.92 7.31
N GLY A 62 6.10 -25.53 7.46
CA GLY A 62 5.09 -26.22 8.28
C GLY A 62 5.08 -25.83 9.76
N SER A 63 6.00 -25.01 10.23
CA SER A 63 6.03 -24.56 11.63
C SER A 63 5.02 -23.44 11.89
N GLN A 64 4.58 -23.29 13.15
CA GLN A 64 3.69 -22.19 13.53
C GLN A 64 4.37 -20.84 13.27
N ASN A 65 3.68 -19.95 12.57
CA ASN A 65 4.25 -18.69 12.12
C ASN A 65 4.24 -17.62 13.23
N THR A 66 5.35 -17.51 13.96
CA THR A 66 5.56 -16.47 14.98
C THR A 66 5.62 -15.05 14.42
N ALA A 67 5.82 -14.88 13.10
CA ALA A 67 5.80 -13.57 12.45
C ALA A 67 4.39 -12.98 12.28
N LYS A 68 3.35 -13.82 12.31
CA LYS A 68 1.97 -13.46 11.98
C LYS A 68 1.44 -12.25 12.75
N VAL A 69 1.67 -12.20 14.06
CA VAL A 69 1.17 -11.08 14.88
C VAL A 69 1.81 -9.76 14.44
N TRP A 70 3.11 -9.76 14.22
CA TRP A 70 3.88 -8.58 13.81
C TRP A 70 3.48 -8.10 12.41
N SER A 71 3.30 -9.02 11.46
CA SER A 71 2.91 -8.70 10.10
C SER A 71 1.45 -8.21 10.00
N ARG A 72 0.54 -8.76 10.81
CA ARG A 72 -0.83 -8.26 10.97
C ARG A 72 -0.85 -6.85 11.53
N THR A 73 -0.08 -6.59 12.58
CA THR A 73 0.06 -5.25 13.15
C THR A 73 0.65 -4.27 12.13
N ALA A 74 1.68 -4.68 11.39
CA ALA A 74 2.26 -3.86 10.32
C ALA A 74 1.18 -3.46 9.29
N LEU A 75 0.44 -4.44 8.77
CA LEU A 75 -0.60 -4.18 7.77
C LEU A 75 -1.69 -3.25 8.30
N ALA A 76 -2.15 -3.47 9.54
CA ALA A 76 -3.15 -2.61 10.16
C ALA A 76 -2.67 -1.15 10.30
N ILE A 77 -1.42 -0.95 10.74
CA ILE A 77 -0.80 0.38 10.83
C ILE A 77 -0.72 1.04 9.44
N LEU A 78 -0.26 0.30 8.43
CA LEU A 78 -0.16 0.82 7.07
C LEU A 78 -1.53 1.22 6.53
N CYS A 79 -2.53 0.33 6.62
CA CYS A 79 -3.89 0.62 6.19
C CYS A 79 -4.48 1.82 6.92
N ALA A 80 -4.28 1.96 8.24
CA ALA A 80 -4.76 3.12 8.99
C ALA A 80 -4.12 4.44 8.48
N GLY A 81 -2.80 4.44 8.26
CA GLY A 81 -2.09 5.60 7.71
C GLY A 81 -2.53 5.96 6.29
N LEU A 82 -2.73 4.96 5.43
CA LEU A 82 -3.16 5.17 4.06
C LEU A 82 -4.63 5.57 3.97
N VAL A 83 -5.53 5.01 4.80
CA VAL A 83 -6.91 5.49 4.96
C VAL A 83 -6.91 6.95 5.36
N TYR A 84 -6.05 7.35 6.31
CA TYR A 84 -5.93 8.74 6.72
C TYR A 84 -5.48 9.65 5.57
N LEU A 85 -4.42 9.25 4.84
CA LEU A 85 -3.97 9.97 3.64
C LEU A 85 -5.08 10.10 2.59
N TRP A 86 -5.74 8.99 2.28
CA TRP A 86 -6.78 8.92 1.26
C TRP A 86 -8.02 9.73 1.62
N TYR A 87 -8.39 9.74 2.89
CA TYR A 87 -9.49 10.55 3.40
C TYR A 87 -9.28 12.04 3.13
N HIS A 88 -8.02 12.50 3.22
CA HIS A 88 -7.62 13.90 3.01
C HIS A 88 -7.16 14.23 1.59
N LEU A 89 -6.98 13.22 0.72
CA LEU A 89 -6.58 13.36 -0.68
C LEU A 89 -7.36 14.43 -1.48
N PRO A 90 -8.69 14.62 -1.30
CA PRO A 90 -9.46 15.61 -2.06
C PRO A 90 -9.08 17.07 -1.80
N ILE A 91 -8.21 17.37 -0.82
CA ILE A 91 -7.68 18.73 -0.59
C ILE A 91 -6.72 19.15 -1.72
N LEU A 92 -6.11 18.19 -2.44
CA LEU A 92 -5.25 18.48 -3.60
C LEU A 92 -5.99 19.12 -4.78
N PHE A 93 -7.32 19.01 -4.82
CA PHE A 93 -8.13 19.37 -5.98
C PHE A 93 -9.11 20.48 -5.61
N SER A 94 -9.06 21.60 -6.34
CA SER A 94 -9.93 22.77 -6.08
C SER A 94 -11.40 22.48 -6.36
N ARG A 95 -11.68 21.58 -7.31
CA ARG A 95 -13.02 21.08 -7.66
C ARG A 95 -13.10 19.57 -7.44
N ARG A 96 -14.15 19.13 -6.75
CA ARG A 96 -14.41 17.71 -6.44
C ARG A 96 -15.33 17.08 -7.49
N GLY A 97 -14.75 16.81 -8.65
CA GLY A 97 -15.44 16.13 -9.75
C GLY A 97 -15.75 14.67 -9.45
N TRP A 98 -16.34 13.98 -10.44
CA TRP A 98 -16.66 12.56 -10.33
C TRP A 98 -15.41 11.70 -10.10
N ALA A 99 -14.29 12.00 -10.77
CA ALA A 99 -13.05 11.22 -10.65
C ALA A 99 -12.45 11.33 -9.25
N THR A 100 -12.45 12.53 -8.64
CA THR A 100 -12.10 12.72 -7.24
C THR A 100 -12.98 11.88 -6.30
N LYS A 101 -14.30 11.84 -6.53
CA LYS A 101 -15.23 11.06 -5.69
C LYS A 101 -15.01 9.55 -5.82
N ILE A 102 -14.85 9.05 -7.05
CA ILE A 102 -14.57 7.64 -7.31
C ILE A 102 -13.24 7.26 -6.68
N SER A 103 -12.17 8.03 -6.93
CA SER A 103 -10.86 7.77 -6.36
C SER A 103 -10.90 7.66 -4.85
N TRP A 104 -11.58 8.62 -4.20
CA TRP A 104 -11.73 8.66 -2.75
C TRP A 104 -12.49 7.44 -2.22
N SER A 105 -13.65 7.09 -2.77
CA SER A 105 -14.46 5.99 -2.26
C SER A 105 -13.82 4.63 -2.53
N SER A 106 -13.35 4.37 -3.76
CA SER A 106 -12.77 3.08 -4.11
C SER A 106 -11.45 2.84 -3.38
N GLY A 107 -10.62 3.87 -3.16
CA GLY A 107 -9.38 3.71 -2.40
C GLY A 107 -9.60 3.45 -0.92
N LEU A 108 -10.58 4.11 -0.29
CA LEU A 108 -10.97 3.80 1.09
C LEU A 108 -11.47 2.35 1.22
N LEU A 109 -12.34 1.92 0.30
CA LEU A 109 -12.83 0.55 0.28
C LEU A 109 -11.71 -0.46 0.00
N ALA A 110 -10.73 -0.12 -0.85
CA ALA A 110 -9.59 -0.99 -1.12
C ALA A 110 -8.74 -1.23 0.14
N PHE A 111 -8.45 -0.18 0.93
CA PHE A 111 -7.70 -0.35 2.18
C PHE A 111 -8.49 -1.12 3.24
N LEU A 112 -9.81 -0.93 3.30
CA LEU A 112 -10.68 -1.73 4.18
C LEU A 112 -10.72 -3.20 3.77
N ALA A 113 -10.78 -3.49 2.46
CA ALA A 113 -10.69 -4.86 1.95
C ALA A 113 -9.32 -5.48 2.24
N MET A 114 -8.24 -4.69 2.21
CA MET A 114 -6.89 -5.19 2.51
C MET A 114 -6.74 -5.62 3.98
N LEU A 115 -7.48 -5.01 4.92
CA LEU A 115 -7.47 -5.43 6.33
C LEU A 115 -7.98 -6.85 6.52
N THR A 116 -8.80 -7.36 5.60
CA THR A 116 -9.32 -8.74 5.67
C THR A 116 -8.34 -9.77 5.11
N LEU A 117 -7.22 -9.36 4.50
CA LEU A 117 -6.24 -10.26 3.88
C LEU A 117 -5.73 -11.27 4.91
N SER A 118 -6.03 -12.55 4.80
CA SER A 118 -5.53 -13.59 5.72
C SER A 118 -5.46 -14.92 4.99
N GLU A 119 -4.84 -15.94 5.57
CA GLU A 119 -4.71 -17.29 4.96
C GLU A 119 -6.03 -17.80 4.33
N GLY A 120 -7.17 -17.67 5.02
CA GLY A 120 -8.47 -18.15 4.52
C GLY A 120 -9.21 -17.20 3.57
N THR A 121 -8.76 -15.96 3.45
CA THR A 121 -9.42 -14.90 2.65
C THR A 121 -8.49 -14.31 1.58
N HIS A 122 -7.28 -14.85 1.45
CA HIS A 122 -6.16 -14.23 0.74
C HIS A 122 -6.56 -13.76 -0.66
N ASP A 123 -6.99 -14.70 -1.50
CA ASP A 123 -7.30 -14.45 -2.91
C ASP A 123 -8.47 -13.48 -3.07
N VAL A 124 -9.49 -13.63 -2.24
CA VAL A 124 -10.68 -12.77 -2.27
C VAL A 124 -10.29 -11.34 -1.88
N SER A 125 -9.53 -11.16 -0.80
CA SER A 125 -9.05 -9.86 -0.34
C SER A 125 -8.16 -9.20 -1.40
N VAL A 126 -7.20 -9.93 -1.99
CA VAL A 126 -6.31 -9.41 -3.03
C VAL A 126 -7.09 -8.98 -4.27
N ARG A 127 -8.05 -9.79 -4.74
CA ARG A 127 -8.85 -9.47 -5.94
C ARG A 127 -9.77 -8.27 -5.71
N ILE A 128 -10.47 -8.21 -4.58
CA ILE A 128 -11.35 -7.08 -4.23
C ILE A 128 -10.53 -5.80 -4.05
N ALA A 129 -9.46 -5.85 -3.24
CA ALA A 129 -8.60 -4.69 -3.02
C ALA A 129 -7.87 -4.27 -4.30
N GLY A 130 -7.45 -5.21 -5.13
CA GLY A 130 -6.79 -4.99 -6.41
C GLY A 130 -7.70 -4.28 -7.42
N PHE A 131 -8.95 -4.73 -7.56
CA PHE A 131 -9.95 -4.09 -8.42
C PHE A 131 -10.27 -2.66 -7.93
N LEU A 132 -10.66 -2.51 -6.67
CA LEU A 132 -11.00 -1.21 -6.08
C LEU A 132 -9.81 -0.24 -6.10
N GLY A 133 -8.62 -0.74 -5.80
CA GLY A 133 -7.36 -0.03 -5.86
C GLY A 133 -7.06 0.46 -7.27
N THR A 134 -7.15 -0.41 -8.28
CA THR A 134 -6.93 -0.03 -9.69
C THR A 134 -7.85 1.12 -10.12
N VAL A 135 -9.14 1.02 -9.81
CA VAL A 135 -10.11 2.10 -10.06
C VAL A 135 -9.70 3.38 -9.33
N ALA A 136 -9.27 3.27 -8.07
CA ALA A 136 -8.83 4.41 -7.26
C ALA A 136 -7.61 5.12 -7.84
N LEU A 137 -6.62 4.33 -8.28
CA LEU A 137 -5.34 4.81 -8.80
C LEU A 137 -5.51 5.45 -10.18
N ILE A 138 -6.27 4.83 -11.09
CA ILE A 138 -6.53 5.40 -12.43
C ILE A 138 -7.25 6.74 -12.29
N THR A 139 -8.31 6.80 -11.48
CA THR A 139 -9.05 8.06 -11.29
C THR A 139 -8.24 9.11 -10.54
N LEU A 140 -7.34 8.72 -9.64
CA LEU A 140 -6.36 9.63 -9.03
C LEU A 140 -5.41 10.20 -10.09
N VAL A 141 -4.81 9.35 -10.93
CA VAL A 141 -3.90 9.80 -11.98
C VAL A 141 -4.60 10.75 -12.96
N VAL A 142 -5.86 10.48 -13.32
CA VAL A 142 -6.68 11.41 -14.14
C VAL A 142 -6.77 12.79 -13.49
N GLU A 143 -7.04 12.87 -12.18
CA GLU A 143 -7.05 14.16 -11.48
C GLU A 143 -5.64 14.78 -11.39
N LEU A 144 -4.59 13.99 -11.13
CA LEU A 144 -3.22 14.49 -11.08
C LEU A 144 -2.75 15.08 -12.41
N VAL A 145 -3.17 14.51 -13.55
CA VAL A 145 -2.92 15.05 -14.89
C VAL A 145 -3.69 16.35 -15.09
N ARG A 146 -4.99 16.39 -14.74
CA ARG A 146 -5.85 17.58 -14.87
C ARG A 146 -5.33 18.79 -14.11
N TYR A 147 -4.74 18.57 -12.94
CA TYR A 147 -4.17 19.63 -12.09
C TYR A 147 -2.66 19.83 -12.31
N GLU A 148 -2.08 19.24 -13.35
CA GLU A 148 -0.67 19.37 -13.73
C GLU A 148 0.34 19.06 -12.61
N TYR A 149 0.06 18.04 -11.77
CA TYR A 149 1.04 17.57 -10.80
C TYR A 149 2.15 16.75 -11.49
N ARG A 150 3.05 17.44 -12.20
CA ARG A 150 4.07 16.88 -13.12
C ARG A 150 5.04 15.86 -12.49
N THR A 151 5.23 15.90 -11.18
CA THR A 151 6.03 14.91 -10.46
C THR A 151 5.22 13.69 -10.01
N LEU A 152 3.91 13.85 -9.79
CA LEU A 152 3.06 12.80 -9.21
C LEU A 152 2.42 11.91 -10.26
N TYR A 153 1.90 12.47 -11.37
CA TYR A 153 1.19 11.64 -12.34
C TYR A 153 2.10 10.64 -13.07
N PRO A 154 3.36 10.97 -13.48
CA PRO A 154 4.21 9.98 -14.16
C PRO A 154 4.56 8.82 -13.24
N LEU A 155 4.88 9.13 -11.98
CA LEU A 155 5.15 8.12 -10.95
C LEU A 155 3.92 7.25 -10.68
N GLY A 156 2.72 7.84 -10.67
CA GLY A 156 1.46 7.11 -10.56
C GLY A 156 1.21 6.16 -11.73
N ILE A 157 1.48 6.58 -12.97
CA ILE A 157 1.39 5.71 -14.16
C ILE A 157 2.35 4.53 -14.01
N ILE A 158 3.60 4.78 -13.61
CA ILE A 158 4.59 3.70 -13.36
C ILE A 158 4.08 2.73 -12.29
N CYS A 159 3.51 3.24 -11.19
CA CYS A 159 2.94 2.41 -10.13
C CYS A 159 1.77 1.53 -10.62
N ILE A 160 0.88 2.07 -11.46
CA ILE A 160 -0.23 1.31 -12.05
C ILE A 160 0.30 0.24 -13.00
N LEU A 161 1.22 0.59 -13.90
CA LEU A 161 1.78 -0.37 -14.86
C LEU A 161 2.46 -1.54 -14.14
N ILE A 162 3.32 -1.26 -13.17
CA ILE A 162 4.01 -2.33 -12.45
C ILE A 162 3.06 -3.15 -11.57
N PHE A 163 2.03 -2.53 -10.98
CA PHE A 163 0.98 -3.26 -10.28
C PHE A 163 0.25 -4.23 -11.22
N LEU A 164 -0.12 -3.79 -12.43
CA LEU A 164 -0.77 -4.66 -13.41
C LEU A 164 0.12 -5.82 -13.86
N VAL A 165 1.44 -5.61 -13.95
CA VAL A 165 2.39 -6.71 -14.19
C VAL A 165 2.39 -7.70 -13.03
N ASN A 166 2.45 -7.25 -11.76
CA ASN A 166 2.38 -8.14 -10.60
C ASN A 166 1.08 -8.95 -10.60
N TYR A 167 -0.06 -8.27 -10.82
CA TYR A 167 -1.37 -8.91 -10.84
C TYR A 167 -1.50 -9.90 -12.00
N GLY A 168 -0.97 -9.57 -13.17
CA GLY A 168 -0.94 -10.48 -14.32
C GLY A 168 -0.11 -11.74 -14.06
N ILE A 169 1.08 -11.61 -13.46
CA ILE A 169 1.92 -12.75 -13.05
C ILE A 169 1.17 -13.61 -12.02
N TYR A 170 0.51 -12.97 -11.05
CA TYR A 170 -0.25 -13.66 -10.01
C TYR A 170 -1.38 -14.51 -10.59
N GLU A 171 -2.24 -13.93 -11.44
CA GLU A 171 -3.40 -14.64 -11.99
C GLU A 171 -3.02 -15.68 -13.05
N THR A 172 -1.94 -15.46 -13.81
CA THR A 172 -1.50 -16.42 -14.85
C THR A 172 -0.58 -17.51 -14.33
N GLY A 173 0.07 -17.31 -13.18
CA GLY A 173 1.12 -18.18 -12.66
C GLY A 173 2.44 -18.11 -13.45
N ASN A 174 2.52 -17.32 -14.51
CA ASN A 174 3.71 -17.23 -15.37
C ASN A 174 4.74 -16.29 -14.74
N GLY A 175 5.88 -16.84 -14.31
CA GLY A 175 6.98 -16.05 -13.73
C GLY A 175 6.86 -15.82 -12.22
N LEU A 176 6.11 -16.66 -11.50
CA LEU A 176 5.97 -16.61 -10.04
C LEU A 176 7.31 -16.55 -9.30
N ARG A 177 8.38 -17.15 -9.85
CA ARG A 177 9.73 -17.08 -9.27
C ARG A 177 10.23 -15.64 -9.07
N PHE A 178 9.84 -14.70 -9.92
CA PHE A 178 10.26 -13.30 -9.85
C PHE A 178 9.34 -12.43 -8.99
N LEU A 179 8.11 -12.91 -8.75
CA LEU A 179 7.05 -12.15 -8.10
C LEU A 179 7.42 -11.70 -6.66
N PRO A 180 8.13 -12.48 -5.81
CA PRO A 180 8.55 -12.02 -4.50
C PRO A 180 9.40 -10.74 -4.53
N VAL A 181 10.30 -10.63 -5.49
CA VAL A 181 11.18 -9.45 -5.63
C VAL A 181 10.42 -8.30 -6.27
N LEU A 182 9.66 -8.59 -7.33
CA LEU A 182 8.85 -7.60 -8.03
C LEU A 182 7.83 -6.95 -7.08
N GLN A 183 7.19 -7.73 -6.21
CA GLN A 183 6.27 -7.26 -5.18
C GLN A 183 6.94 -6.21 -4.28
N LYS A 184 8.14 -6.50 -3.75
CA LYS A 184 8.89 -5.58 -2.86
C LYS A 184 9.27 -4.30 -3.57
N PHE A 185 9.69 -4.39 -4.83
CA PHE A 185 10.00 -3.24 -5.65
C PHE A 185 8.75 -2.39 -5.93
N THR A 186 7.62 -3.02 -6.25
CA THR A 186 6.33 -2.35 -6.42
C THR A 186 5.90 -1.65 -5.13
N PHE A 187 5.94 -2.32 -3.98
CA PHE A 187 5.66 -1.69 -2.68
C PHE A 187 6.54 -0.46 -2.43
N SER A 188 7.83 -0.53 -2.77
CA SER A 188 8.77 0.59 -2.62
C SER A 188 8.40 1.79 -3.50
N LEU A 189 7.97 1.55 -4.74
CA LEU A 189 7.49 2.60 -5.64
C LEU A 189 6.19 3.24 -5.13
N PHE A 190 5.25 2.43 -4.63
CA PHE A 190 4.03 2.96 -4.01
C PHE A 190 4.32 3.79 -2.76
N PHE A 191 5.27 3.36 -1.93
CA PHE A 191 5.72 4.13 -0.76
C PHE A 191 6.29 5.47 -1.17
N LEU A 192 7.18 5.49 -2.17
CA LEU A 192 7.70 6.73 -2.71
C LEU A 192 6.57 7.64 -3.22
N TRP A 193 5.63 7.08 -3.98
CA TRP A 193 4.54 7.88 -4.55
C TRP A 193 3.62 8.45 -3.48
N PHE A 194 3.17 7.64 -2.52
CA PHE A 194 2.30 8.08 -1.43
C PHE A 194 3.01 9.06 -0.50
N PHE A 195 4.31 8.90 -0.26
CA PHE A 195 5.13 9.88 0.44
C PHE A 195 5.13 11.23 -0.30
N GLN A 196 5.33 11.24 -1.62
CA GLN A 196 5.29 12.47 -2.43
C GLN A 196 3.91 13.13 -2.43
N ILE A 197 2.84 12.33 -2.53
CA ILE A 197 1.46 12.81 -2.41
C ILE A 197 1.28 13.49 -1.05
N ASN A 198 1.67 12.83 0.05
CA ASN A 198 1.54 13.39 1.39
C ASN A 198 2.34 14.69 1.57
N ARG A 199 3.55 14.77 1.02
CA ARG A 199 4.38 15.98 1.04
C ARG A 199 3.72 17.15 0.33
N ILE A 200 3.15 16.90 -0.87
CA ILE A 200 2.45 17.93 -1.65
C ILE A 200 1.14 18.32 -0.98
N LEU A 201 0.39 17.35 -0.45
CA LEU A 201 -0.82 17.58 0.34
C LEU A 201 -0.53 18.52 1.52
N ALA A 202 0.57 18.27 2.24
CA ALA A 202 0.97 19.14 3.35
C ALA A 202 1.34 20.56 2.89
N LYS A 203 2.01 20.70 1.74
CA LYS A 203 2.31 22.00 1.14
C LYS A 203 1.03 22.76 0.78
N VAL A 204 0.11 22.12 0.06
CA VAL A 204 -1.18 22.70 -0.37
C VAL A 204 -2.03 23.08 0.86
N ASN A 205 -2.13 22.22 1.86
CA ASN A 205 -2.90 22.50 3.08
C ASN A 205 -2.36 23.73 3.84
N ARG A 206 -1.03 23.90 3.94
CA ARG A 206 -0.43 25.09 4.56
C ARG A 206 -0.72 26.37 3.78
N GLN A 207 -0.78 26.30 2.45
CA GLN A 207 -1.11 27.45 1.61
C GLN A 207 -2.58 27.87 1.76
N LEU A 208 -3.49 26.91 1.87
CA LEU A 208 -4.92 27.17 2.06
C LEU A 208 -5.27 27.64 3.48
N TYR A 209 -4.53 27.15 4.48
CA TYR A 209 -4.81 27.39 5.90
C TYR A 209 -3.52 27.72 6.65
N PRO A 210 -2.98 28.94 6.49
CA PRO A 210 -1.79 29.36 7.20
C PRO A 210 -2.05 29.33 8.72
N VAL A 211 -1.19 28.65 9.46
CA VAL A 211 -1.21 28.70 10.94
C VAL A 211 -0.72 30.09 11.33
N LYS A 212 -1.57 30.87 11.99
CA LYS A 212 -1.15 32.15 12.57
C LYS A 212 -0.08 31.87 13.64
N PRO A 213 1.00 32.66 13.71
CA PRO A 213 2.07 32.47 14.68
C PRO A 213 1.56 32.53 16.12
#